data_AF-A0A975R2Q4-F1
#
_entry.id   AF-A0A975R2Q4-F1
#
_cell.length_a   1.000
_cell.length_b   1.000
_cell.length_c   1.000
_cell.angle_alpha   90.00
_cell.angle_beta   90.00
_cell.angle_gamma   90.00
#
_symmetry.space_group_name_H-M   'P 1'
#
loop_
_entity.id
_entity.type
_entity.pdbx_description
1 polymer ?
#
loop_
_entity_poly.entity_id
_entity_poly.type
_entity_poly.pdbx_seq_one_letter_code
_entity_poly.pdbx_strand_id
1 'polypeptide(L)'
;MPLLAVAAAWGGRGYARRLPAVLLLGALLFSWLGDGAGTFFPFAPELPVMLGAFGLAHICYIWLLARYAALRPFPRWALVFVAWWALMLLVLWPTLGGLTAAVAAYGIVLAGTAATAARCSRMVAAGGLLFLASDTILALRIFMPDAMPDWTNPLVMLTYCAGQGLIVAGVLRGGLRARAAHWRRPAALPAHG
;
A
#
# COMPACT_ATOMS: atom_id res chain seq x y z
N MET A 1 -0.28 12.30 -6.40
CA MET A 1 0.71 12.58 -5.33
C MET A 1 2.06 13.17 -5.82
N PRO A 2 2.09 14.23 -6.65
CA PRO A 2 3.35 14.76 -7.19
C PRO A 2 4.28 15.37 -6.11
N LEU A 3 3.73 16.05 -5.09
CA LEU A 3 4.51 16.64 -4.00
C LEU A 3 5.24 15.57 -3.16
N LEU A 4 4.57 14.46 -2.86
CA LEU A 4 5.20 13.34 -2.16
C LEU A 4 6.28 12.67 -3.02
N ALA A 5 6.10 12.59 -4.34
CA ALA A 5 7.11 12.07 -5.26
C ALA A 5 8.36 12.95 -5.28
N VAL A 6 8.19 14.28 -5.28
CA VAL A 6 9.29 15.24 -5.15
C VAL A 6 9.99 15.09 -3.80
N ALA A 7 9.24 14.98 -2.71
CA ALA A 7 9.79 14.76 -1.38
C ALA A 7 10.58 13.43 -1.29
N ALA A 8 10.05 12.37 -1.89
CA ALA A 8 10.70 11.06 -1.97
C ALA A 8 12.00 11.12 -2.79
N ALA A 9 11.97 11.77 -3.95
CA ALA A 9 13.14 11.98 -4.79
C ALA A 9 14.20 12.84 -4.09
N TRP A 10 13.78 13.86 -3.34
CA TRP A 10 14.68 14.72 -2.57
C TRP A 10 15.31 13.97 -1.39
N GLY A 11 14.50 13.34 -0.53
CA GLY A 11 15.00 12.56 0.60
C GLY A 11 15.82 11.33 0.19
N GLY A 12 15.63 10.85 -1.04
CA GLY A 12 16.41 9.78 -1.66
C GLY A 12 17.61 10.23 -2.50
N ARG A 13 17.98 11.53 -2.52
CA ARG A 13 19.14 12.03 -3.29
C ARG A 13 20.41 11.26 -2.87
N GLY A 14 20.95 10.47 -3.80
CA GLY A 14 22.05 9.51 -3.57
C GLY A 14 21.69 8.04 -3.83
N TYR A 15 20.40 7.69 -3.87
CA TYR A 15 19.89 6.33 -4.09
C TYR A 15 18.83 6.22 -5.20
N ALA A 16 18.56 7.33 -5.91
CA ALA A 16 17.45 7.46 -6.88
C ALA A 16 17.41 6.40 -8.00
N ARG A 17 18.55 5.76 -8.33
CA ARG A 17 18.63 4.68 -9.32
C ARG A 17 18.50 3.27 -8.75
N ARG A 18 18.29 3.11 -7.44
CA ARG A 18 18.14 1.77 -6.83
C ARG A 18 16.69 1.33 -6.89
N LEU A 19 16.47 0.03 -7.07
CA LEU A 19 15.15 -0.60 -7.12
C LEU A 19 14.19 -0.13 -6.01
N PRO A 20 14.59 0.09 -4.74
CA PRO A 20 13.67 0.58 -3.72
C PRO A 20 13.13 2.00 -4.00
N ALA A 21 13.94 2.89 -4.58
CA ALA A 21 13.49 4.22 -4.98
C ALA A 21 12.53 4.13 -6.18
N VAL A 22 12.80 3.23 -7.14
CA VAL A 22 11.90 2.97 -8.28
C VAL A 22 10.56 2.43 -7.80
N LEU A 23 10.54 1.48 -6.86
CA LEU A 23 9.30 0.94 -6.28
C LEU A 23 8.52 2.02 -5.52
N LEU A 24 9.21 2.87 -4.74
CA LEU A 24 8.55 3.96 -4.02
C LEU A 24 7.93 4.99 -4.98
N LEU A 25 8.68 5.42 -5.99
CA LEU A 25 8.18 6.36 -7.01
C LEU A 25 7.07 5.75 -7.86
N GLY A 26 7.21 4.47 -8.23
CA GLY A 26 6.17 3.71 -8.92
C GLY A 26 4.88 3.64 -8.12
N ALA A 27 4.97 3.36 -6.80
CA ALA A 27 3.80 3.37 -5.93
C ALA A 27 3.11 4.75 -5.91
N LEU A 28 3.87 5.83 -5.80
CA LEU A 28 3.33 7.20 -5.81
C LEU A 28 2.72 7.60 -7.17
N LEU A 29 3.33 7.16 -8.27
CA LEU A 29 2.82 7.36 -9.63
C LEU A 29 1.49 6.65 -9.82
N PHE A 30 1.43 5.35 -9.51
CA PHE A 30 0.21 4.57 -9.64
C PHE A 30 -0.91 5.04 -8.71
N SER A 31 -0.57 5.49 -7.49
CA SER A 31 -1.55 6.12 -6.59
C SER A 31 -2.12 7.39 -7.20
N TRP A 32 -1.29 8.21 -7.85
CA TRP A 32 -1.74 9.41 -8.56
C TRP A 32 -2.61 9.09 -9.79
N LEU A 33 -2.27 8.04 -10.54
CA LEU A 33 -3.10 7.57 -11.65
C LEU A 33 -4.45 7.05 -11.16
N GLY A 34 -4.49 6.41 -9.99
CA GLY A 34 -5.73 6.01 -9.32
C GLY A 34 -6.60 7.21 -8.94
N ASP A 35 -6.00 8.22 -8.29
CA ASP A 35 -6.69 9.48 -7.93
C ASP A 35 -7.30 10.18 -9.16
N GLY A 36 -6.65 10.08 -10.31
CA GLY A 36 -7.06 10.71 -11.57
C GLY A 36 -7.69 9.76 -12.58
N ALA A 37 -8.17 8.58 -12.17
CA ALA A 37 -8.63 7.53 -13.09
C ALA A 37 -9.66 8.06 -14.12
N GLY A 38 -10.70 8.76 -13.65
CA GLY A 38 -11.71 9.35 -14.54
C GLY A 38 -11.18 10.49 -15.43
N THR A 39 -10.19 11.25 -14.98
CA THR A 39 -9.60 12.37 -15.75
C THR A 39 -8.60 11.88 -16.80
N PHE A 40 -7.76 10.90 -16.48
CA PHE A 40 -6.70 10.41 -17.36
C PHE A 40 -7.19 9.34 -18.34
N PHE A 41 -8.23 8.59 -17.97
CA PHE A 41 -8.76 7.49 -18.77
C PHE A 41 -10.28 7.66 -19.02
N PRO A 42 -10.72 8.77 -19.65
CA PRO A 42 -12.15 9.07 -19.82
C PRO A 42 -12.90 8.06 -20.70
N PHE A 43 -12.17 7.26 -21.46
CA PHE A 43 -12.72 6.23 -22.36
C PHE A 43 -12.92 4.87 -21.69
N ALA A 44 -12.51 4.70 -20.42
CA ALA A 44 -12.57 3.44 -19.70
C ALA A 44 -13.43 3.57 -18.43
N PRO A 45 -13.99 2.46 -17.91
CA PRO A 45 -14.73 2.49 -16.65
C PRO A 45 -13.83 2.92 -15.49
N GLU A 46 -14.23 3.97 -14.77
CA GLU A 46 -13.43 4.61 -13.74
C GLU A 46 -13.04 3.64 -12.60
N LEU A 47 -13.99 2.91 -12.03
CA LEU A 47 -13.75 2.03 -10.87
C LEU A 47 -12.74 0.90 -11.15
N PRO A 48 -12.84 0.12 -12.24
CA PRO A 48 -11.79 -0.84 -12.61
C PRO A 48 -10.41 -0.23 -12.82
N VAL A 49 -10.32 0.92 -13.49
CA VAL A 49 -9.04 1.60 -13.73
C VAL A 49 -8.43 2.08 -12.43
N MET A 50 -9.25 2.67 -11.56
CA MET A 50 -8.87 3.11 -10.22
C MET A 50 -8.36 1.93 -9.37
N LEU A 51 -9.12 0.82 -9.31
CA LEU A 51 -8.71 -0.39 -8.58
C LEU A 51 -7.41 -0.99 -9.13
N GLY A 52 -7.24 -1.01 -10.46
CA GLY A 52 -6.03 -1.49 -11.10
C GLY A 52 -4.82 -0.63 -10.76
N ALA A 53 -4.96 0.70 -10.86
CA ALA A 53 -3.90 1.65 -10.54
C ALA A 53 -3.51 1.58 -9.05
N PHE A 54 -4.46 1.64 -8.12
CA PHE A 54 -4.16 1.48 -6.69
C PHE A 54 -3.60 0.08 -6.39
N GLY A 55 -4.11 -0.98 -7.01
CA GLY A 55 -3.59 -2.33 -6.86
C GLY A 55 -2.10 -2.42 -7.22
N LEU A 56 -1.70 -1.83 -8.35
CA LEU A 56 -0.29 -1.75 -8.75
C LEU A 56 0.54 -0.93 -7.74
N ALA A 57 -0.01 0.19 -7.25
CA ALA A 57 0.66 0.98 -6.22
C ALA A 57 0.96 0.16 -4.95
N HIS A 58 -0.02 -0.61 -4.49
CA HIS A 58 0.12 -1.49 -3.34
C HIS A 58 1.10 -2.64 -3.58
N ILE A 59 1.12 -3.24 -4.77
CA ILE A 59 2.10 -4.27 -5.12
C ILE A 59 3.52 -3.69 -5.03
N CYS A 60 3.74 -2.46 -5.53
CA CYS A 60 5.01 -1.75 -5.37
C CYS A 60 5.36 -1.54 -3.88
N TYR A 61 4.40 -1.11 -3.05
CA TYR A 61 4.60 -0.98 -1.61
C TYR A 61 4.91 -2.30 -0.93
N ILE A 62 4.15 -3.37 -1.17
CA ILE A 62 4.39 -4.69 -0.59
C ILE A 62 5.79 -5.16 -0.91
N TRP A 63 6.21 -5.06 -2.17
CA TRP A 63 7.54 -5.46 -2.58
C TRP A 63 8.61 -4.62 -1.87
N LEU A 64 8.47 -3.29 -1.90
CA LEU A 64 9.38 -2.37 -1.23
C LEU A 64 9.53 -2.71 0.26
N LEU A 65 8.40 -2.82 0.95
CA LEU A 65 8.36 -3.03 2.40
C LEU A 65 8.87 -4.42 2.77
N ALA A 66 8.45 -5.47 2.08
CA ALA A 66 8.84 -6.85 2.38
C ALA A 66 10.33 -7.11 2.18
N ARG A 67 10.95 -6.47 1.17
CA ARG A 67 12.35 -6.73 0.80
C ARG A 67 13.34 -5.75 1.41
N TYR A 68 12.94 -4.50 1.65
CA TYR A 68 13.87 -3.43 2.01
C TYR A 68 13.56 -2.73 3.33
N ALA A 69 12.34 -2.84 3.86
CA ALA A 69 11.96 -2.16 5.11
C ALA A 69 11.49 -3.09 6.23
N ALA A 70 11.34 -4.40 5.97
CA ALA A 70 10.91 -5.36 6.97
C ALA A 70 11.99 -5.59 8.03
N LEU A 71 11.63 -5.36 9.30
CA LEU A 71 12.51 -5.50 10.46
C LEU A 71 12.26 -6.80 11.23
N ARG A 72 11.07 -7.38 11.09
CA ARG A 72 10.60 -8.54 11.84
C ARG A 72 9.77 -9.50 10.96
N PRO A 73 9.59 -10.77 11.37
CA PRO A 73 8.63 -11.68 10.72
C PRO A 73 7.19 -11.16 10.88
N PHE A 74 6.25 -11.79 10.17
CA PHE A 74 4.83 -11.46 10.30
C PHE A 74 4.37 -11.67 11.75
N PRO A 75 3.79 -10.64 12.39
CA PRO A 75 3.25 -10.83 13.72
C PRO A 75 1.97 -11.66 13.64
N ARG A 76 1.72 -12.49 14.67
CA ARG A 76 0.51 -13.35 14.72
C ARG A 76 -0.80 -12.55 14.64
N TRP A 77 -0.81 -11.32 15.15
CA TRP A 77 -1.97 -10.44 15.08
C TRP A 77 -2.30 -9.97 13.65
N ALA A 78 -1.41 -10.14 12.66
CA ALA A 78 -1.69 -9.78 11.26
C ALA A 78 -2.90 -10.51 10.67
N LEU A 79 -3.36 -11.60 11.30
CA LEU A 79 -4.63 -12.27 10.99
C LEU A 79 -5.84 -11.32 11.08
N VAL A 80 -5.74 -10.22 11.82
CA VAL A 80 -6.79 -9.19 11.86
C VAL A 80 -7.09 -8.63 10.46
N PHE A 81 -6.10 -8.56 9.57
CA PHE A 81 -6.31 -8.06 8.21
C PHE A 81 -7.07 -9.06 7.33
N VAL A 82 -6.94 -10.36 7.60
CA VAL A 82 -7.75 -11.40 6.96
C VAL A 82 -9.20 -11.30 7.43
N ALA A 83 -9.40 -11.12 8.74
CA ALA A 83 -10.73 -10.92 9.31
C ALA A 83 -11.39 -9.63 8.77
N TRP A 84 -10.64 -8.53 8.70
CA TRP A 84 -11.08 -7.28 8.08
C TRP A 84 -11.49 -7.48 6.60
N TRP A 85 -10.68 -8.21 5.82
CA TRP A 85 -10.99 -8.48 4.42
C TRP A 85 -12.27 -9.28 4.25
N ALA A 86 -12.43 -10.36 5.02
CA ALA A 86 -13.64 -11.18 5.00
C ALA A 86 -14.88 -10.38 5.42
N LEU A 87 -14.75 -9.55 6.47
CA LEU A 87 -15.83 -8.68 6.93
C LEU A 87 -16.22 -7.65 5.86
N MET A 88 -15.25 -6.98 5.24
CA MET A 88 -15.52 -6.01 4.18
C MET A 88 -16.21 -6.66 2.99
N LEU A 89 -15.76 -7.85 2.56
CA LEU A 89 -16.44 -8.57 1.49
C LEU A 89 -17.87 -8.95 1.86
N LEU A 90 -18.11 -9.43 3.09
CA LEU A 90 -19.45 -9.76 3.56
C LEU A 90 -20.38 -8.54 3.53
N VAL A 91 -19.90 -7.41 4.04
CA VAL A 91 -20.67 -6.16 4.13
C VAL A 91 -20.98 -5.59 2.75
N LEU A 92 -19.99 -5.57 1.85
CA LEU A 92 -20.14 -4.97 0.53
C LEU A 92 -20.79 -5.90 -0.49
N TRP A 93 -20.80 -7.23 -0.26
CA TRP A 93 -21.29 -8.24 -1.20
C TRP A 93 -22.58 -7.86 -1.95
N PRO A 94 -23.65 -7.38 -1.27
CA PRO A 94 -24.93 -7.08 -1.93
C PRO A 94 -24.83 -5.97 -2.99
N THR A 95 -23.85 -5.08 -2.88
CA THR A 95 -23.71 -3.87 -3.68
C THR A 95 -22.58 -3.92 -4.71
N LEU A 96 -21.72 -4.96 -4.68
CA LEU A 96 -20.55 -5.05 -5.55
C LEU A 96 -20.88 -5.37 -7.02
N GLY A 97 -21.98 -6.10 -7.27
CA GLY A 97 -22.37 -6.52 -8.61
C GLY A 97 -21.21 -7.19 -9.38
N GLY A 98 -20.99 -6.76 -10.63
CA GLY A 98 -19.91 -7.28 -11.49
C GLY A 98 -18.48 -6.99 -11.00
N LEU A 99 -18.29 -6.10 -10.03
CA LEU A 99 -16.97 -5.74 -9.50
C LEU A 99 -16.51 -6.64 -8.34
N THR A 100 -17.32 -7.62 -7.94
CA THR A 100 -17.05 -8.49 -6.78
C THR A 100 -15.66 -9.11 -6.80
N ALA A 101 -15.27 -9.72 -7.92
CA ALA A 101 -13.96 -10.36 -8.06
C ALA A 101 -12.81 -9.34 -8.00
N ALA A 102 -12.98 -8.18 -8.64
CA ALA A 102 -11.97 -7.12 -8.64
C ALA A 102 -11.76 -6.52 -7.24
N VAL A 103 -12.85 -6.25 -6.51
CA VAL A 103 -12.79 -5.73 -5.14
C VAL A 103 -12.24 -6.77 -4.18
N ALA A 104 -12.60 -8.04 -4.32
CA ALA A 104 -12.02 -9.12 -3.51
C ALA A 104 -10.50 -9.24 -3.71
N ALA A 105 -10.04 -9.24 -4.97
CA ALA A 105 -8.62 -9.29 -5.29
C ALA A 105 -7.87 -8.06 -4.76
N TYR A 106 -8.42 -6.86 -4.97
CA TYR A 106 -7.86 -5.62 -4.44
C TYR A 106 -7.80 -5.62 -2.91
N GLY A 107 -8.85 -6.10 -2.24
CA GLY A 107 -8.89 -6.23 -0.79
C GLY A 107 -7.78 -7.13 -0.23
N ILE A 108 -7.42 -8.21 -0.93
CA ILE A 108 -6.27 -9.06 -0.54
C ILE A 108 -4.96 -8.27 -0.62
N VAL A 109 -4.77 -7.52 -1.71
CA VAL A 109 -3.59 -6.67 -1.91
C VAL A 109 -3.50 -5.59 -0.82
N LEU A 110 -4.63 -4.99 -0.46
CA LEU A 110 -4.70 -3.97 0.59
C LEU A 110 -4.40 -4.55 1.98
N ALA A 111 -5.01 -5.69 2.34
CA ALA A 111 -4.70 -6.44 3.56
C ALA A 111 -3.21 -6.84 3.60
N GLY A 112 -2.66 -7.29 2.47
CA GLY A 112 -1.25 -7.63 2.32
C GLY A 112 -0.32 -6.44 2.53
N THR A 113 -0.73 -5.23 2.11
CA THR A 113 0.01 -4.00 2.36
C THR A 113 0.07 -3.70 3.86
N ALA A 114 -1.08 -3.72 4.54
CA ALA A 114 -1.13 -3.46 5.99
C ALA A 114 -0.36 -4.52 6.80
N ALA A 115 -0.49 -5.79 6.45
CA ALA A 115 0.27 -6.90 7.05
C ALA A 115 1.78 -6.77 6.82
N THR A 116 2.19 -6.32 5.63
CA THR A 116 3.62 -6.10 5.32
C THR A 116 4.15 -4.87 6.07
N ALA A 117 3.38 -3.78 6.12
CA ALA A 117 3.72 -2.57 6.87
C ALA A 117 3.88 -2.85 8.38
N ALA A 118 3.10 -3.78 8.94
CA ALA A 118 3.23 -4.23 10.33
C ALA A 118 4.61 -4.82 10.67
N ARG A 119 5.36 -5.30 9.66
CA ARG A 119 6.72 -5.83 9.83
C ARG A 119 7.80 -4.75 9.84
N CYS A 120 7.45 -3.51 9.53
CA CYS A 120 8.38 -2.39 9.38
C CYS A 120 8.45 -1.56 10.67
N SER A 121 9.03 -0.36 10.58
CA SER A 121 9.04 0.60 11.69
C SER A 121 7.62 1.00 12.09
N ARG A 122 7.44 1.49 13.34
CA ARG A 122 6.14 1.96 13.85
C ARG A 122 5.51 3.01 12.93
N MET A 123 6.33 3.84 12.31
CA MET A 123 5.86 4.89 11.39
C MET A 123 5.26 4.30 10.11
N VAL A 124 5.92 3.31 9.50
CA VAL A 124 5.38 2.60 8.32
C VAL A 124 4.12 1.80 8.69
N ALA A 125 4.12 1.13 9.85
CA ALA A 125 2.95 0.39 10.32
C ALA A 125 1.73 1.29 10.53
N ALA A 126 1.92 2.45 11.16
CA ALA A 126 0.87 3.45 11.31
C ALA A 126 0.37 3.98 9.96
N GLY A 127 1.30 4.23 9.02
CA GLY A 127 0.94 4.65 7.67
C GLY A 127 0.10 3.60 6.92
N GLY A 128 0.45 2.31 7.03
CA GLY A 128 -0.31 1.21 6.45
C GLY A 128 -1.72 1.06 7.05
N LEU A 129 -1.87 1.30 8.36
CA LEU A 129 -3.19 1.30 9.02
C LEU A 129 -4.06 2.48 8.59
N LEU A 130 -3.49 3.68 8.48
CA LEU A 130 -4.22 4.86 7.99
C LEU A 130 -4.66 4.68 6.54
N PHE A 131 -3.81 4.06 5.71
CA PHE A 131 -4.15 3.76 4.33
C PHE A 131 -5.31 2.75 4.25
N LEU A 132 -5.25 1.67 5.02
CA LEU A 132 -6.34 0.69 5.13
C LEU A 132 -7.66 1.35 5.57
N ALA A 133 -7.59 2.26 6.54
CA ALA A 133 -8.75 3.00 7.03
C ALA A 133 -9.33 3.92 5.94
N SER A 134 -8.47 4.65 5.20
CA SER A 134 -8.88 5.47 4.06
C SER A 134 -9.66 4.66 3.04
N ASP A 135 -9.12 3.52 2.60
CA ASP A 135 -9.72 2.70 1.56
C ASP A 135 -10.99 1.99 2.06
N THR A 136 -11.07 1.68 3.35
CA THR A 136 -12.30 1.18 3.98
C THR A 136 -13.40 2.22 3.87
N ILE A 137 -13.12 3.47 4.21
CA ILE A 137 -14.09 4.57 4.08
C ILE A 137 -14.44 4.79 2.62
N LEU A 138 -13.46 4.81 1.71
CA LEU A 138 -13.69 4.98 0.28
C LEU A 138 -14.59 3.88 -0.30
N ALA A 139 -14.34 2.62 0.04
CA ALA A 139 -15.15 1.49 -0.42
C ALA A 139 -16.60 1.61 0.08
N LEU A 140 -16.80 1.94 1.36
CA LEU A 140 -18.13 2.17 1.92
C LEU A 140 -18.84 3.32 1.21
N ARG A 141 -18.15 4.42 0.87
CA ARG A 141 -18.76 5.54 0.14
C ARG A 141 -19.18 5.17 -1.28
N ILE A 142 -18.38 4.39 -1.97
CA ILE A 142 -18.64 3.99 -3.36
C ILE A 142 -19.78 2.99 -3.45
N PHE A 143 -19.77 1.98 -2.57
CA PHE A 143 -20.68 0.84 -2.66
C PHE A 143 -21.89 0.96 -1.72
N MET A 144 -21.83 1.81 -0.70
CA MET A 144 -22.93 2.06 0.25
C MET A 144 -23.13 3.58 0.47
N PRO A 145 -23.41 4.36 -0.59
CA PRO A 145 -23.48 5.83 -0.50
C PRO A 145 -24.51 6.31 0.53
N ASP A 146 -25.66 5.65 0.65
CA ASP A 146 -26.73 6.02 1.58
C ASP A 146 -26.32 5.86 3.07
N ALA A 147 -25.30 5.04 3.35
CA ALA A 147 -24.81 4.80 4.70
C ALA A 147 -23.71 5.76 5.13
N MET A 148 -23.15 6.57 4.22
CA MET A 148 -21.95 7.39 4.47
C MET A 148 -22.24 8.89 4.30
N PRO A 149 -22.09 9.70 5.37
CA PRO A 149 -22.24 11.14 5.28
C PRO A 149 -21.20 11.83 4.38
N ASP A 150 -21.54 12.98 3.79
CA ASP A 150 -20.66 13.72 2.87
C ASP A 150 -19.32 14.18 3.49
N TRP A 151 -19.29 14.45 4.80
CA TRP A 151 -18.08 14.85 5.53
C TRP A 151 -16.98 13.78 5.56
N THR A 152 -17.30 12.54 5.15
CA THR A 152 -16.31 11.47 5.03
C THR A 152 -15.32 11.70 3.89
N ASN A 153 -15.64 12.55 2.90
CA ASN A 153 -14.74 12.86 1.77
C ASN A 153 -13.38 13.44 2.21
N PRO A 154 -13.31 14.56 2.96
CA PRO A 154 -12.05 15.07 3.47
C PRO A 154 -11.34 14.07 4.39
N LEU A 155 -12.07 13.19 5.10
CA LEU A 155 -11.47 12.18 5.96
C LEU A 155 -10.72 11.09 5.16
N VAL A 156 -11.27 10.64 4.03
CA VAL A 156 -10.58 9.73 3.10
C VAL A 156 -9.25 10.37 2.68
N MET A 157 -9.29 11.58 2.14
CA MET A 157 -8.08 12.26 1.64
C MET A 157 -7.07 12.55 2.74
N LEU A 158 -7.51 12.92 3.94
CA LEU A 158 -6.64 13.15 5.09
C LEU A 158 -5.92 11.87 5.52
N THR A 159 -6.67 10.78 5.72
CA THR A 159 -6.11 9.50 6.16
C THR A 159 -5.23 8.88 5.08
N TYR A 160 -5.61 9.00 3.80
CA TYR A 160 -4.81 8.62 2.64
C TYR A 160 -3.46 9.36 2.57
N CYS A 161 -3.49 10.69 2.57
CA CYS A 161 -2.27 11.51 2.49
C CYS A 161 -1.36 11.28 3.69
N ALA A 162 -1.93 11.21 4.89
CA ALA A 162 -1.18 10.89 6.11
C ALA A 162 -0.57 9.49 6.04
N GLY A 163 -1.33 8.50 5.57
CA GLY A 163 -0.88 7.14 5.36
C GLY A 163 0.32 7.05 4.43
N GLN A 164 0.23 7.64 3.23
CA GLN A 164 1.35 7.68 2.28
C GLN A 164 2.54 8.46 2.81
N GLY A 165 2.31 9.62 3.42
CA GLY A 165 3.38 10.42 4.02
C GLY A 165 4.17 9.66 5.07
N LEU A 166 3.49 8.93 5.97
CA LEU A 166 4.14 8.12 6.99
C LEU A 166 4.91 6.93 6.41
N ILE A 167 4.37 6.25 5.37
CA ILE A 167 5.08 5.17 4.67
C ILE A 167 6.35 5.72 4.01
N VAL A 168 6.24 6.79 3.22
CA VAL A 168 7.38 7.44 2.52
C VAL A 168 8.44 7.86 3.52
N ALA A 169 8.06 8.64 4.53
CA ALA A 169 9.00 9.14 5.53
C ALA A 169 9.61 8.00 6.36
N GLY A 170 8.86 6.93 6.62
CA GLY A 170 9.32 5.75 7.37
C GLY A 170 10.37 4.95 6.60
N VAL A 171 10.14 4.75 5.31
CA VAL A 171 11.10 4.10 4.40
C VAL A 171 12.38 4.92 4.25
N LEU A 172 12.27 6.25 4.10
CA LEU A 172 13.44 7.12 3.97
C LEU A 172 14.26 7.19 5.26
N ARG A 173 13.61 7.30 6.43
CA ARG A 173 14.29 7.35 7.75
C ARG A 173 14.97 6.04 8.12
N GLY A 174 14.39 4.91 7.75
CA GLY A 174 15.02 3.59 7.94
C GLY A 174 16.28 3.40 7.10
N GLY A 175 16.50 4.29 6.12
CA GLY A 175 17.45 4.11 5.04
C GLY A 175 16.98 3.00 4.09
N LEU A 176 17.13 3.18 2.78
CA LEU A 176 16.97 2.08 1.80
C LEU A 176 18.05 0.99 1.93
N ARG A 177 18.75 0.96 3.07
CA ARG A 177 19.84 0.07 3.43
C ARG A 177 19.32 -0.97 4.41
N ALA A 178 19.01 -2.17 3.93
CA ALA A 178 19.53 -3.41 4.53
C ALA A 178 18.99 -4.67 3.83
N ARG A 179 19.89 -5.66 3.71
CA ARG A 179 19.67 -7.09 3.40
C ARG A 179 19.47 -7.56 1.95
N ALA A 180 20.13 -6.92 0.97
CA ALA A 180 20.62 -7.71 -0.18
C ALA A 180 21.81 -8.64 0.22
N ALA A 181 22.46 -8.36 1.36
CA ALA A 181 23.69 -9.03 1.77
C ALA A 181 23.52 -10.33 2.60
N HIS A 182 22.32 -10.61 3.15
CA HIS A 182 22.15 -11.78 4.04
C HIS A 182 21.70 -13.07 3.31
N TRP A 183 21.37 -12.98 2.02
CA TRP A 183 20.96 -14.13 1.19
C TRP A 183 22.13 -14.74 0.41
N ARG A 184 23.32 -14.12 0.43
CA ARG A 184 24.52 -14.51 -0.35
C ARG A 184 25.70 -15.02 0.49
N ARG A 185 25.44 -15.62 1.65
CA ARG A 185 26.45 -16.50 2.26
C ARG A 185 25.95 -17.94 2.14
N PRO A 186 26.44 -18.74 1.17
CA PRO A 186 26.45 -20.18 1.36
C PRO A 186 27.17 -20.42 2.69
N ALA A 187 26.57 -21.20 3.59
CA ALA A 187 27.24 -21.65 4.79
C ALA A 187 28.58 -22.26 4.36
N ALA A 188 29.70 -21.66 4.77
CA ALA A 188 30.99 -22.30 4.62
C ALA A 188 30.89 -23.62 5.40
N LEU A 189 30.92 -24.73 4.68
CA LEU A 189 31.02 -26.06 5.29
C LEU A 189 32.29 -26.08 6.16
N PRO A 190 32.23 -26.57 7.39
CA PRO A 190 33.44 -26.75 8.19
C PRO A 190 34.37 -27.70 7.44
N ALA A 191 35.61 -27.25 7.21
CA ALA A 191 36.66 -28.11 6.69
C ALA A 191 36.98 -29.14 7.79
N HIS A 192 36.55 -30.37 7.60
CA HIS A 192 37.01 -31.49 8.40
C HIS A 192 38.44 -31.82 7.97
N GLY A 193 39.38 -31.52 8.86
CA GLY A 193 40.73 -32.10 8.88
C GLY A 193 40.78 -33.30 9.79
#